data_AF-A0A2H6NBH3-F1
#
_entry.id   AF-A0A2H6NBH3-F1
#
_cell.length_a   1.000
_cell.length_b   1.000
_cell.length_c   1.000
_cell.angle_alpha   90.00
_cell.angle_beta   90.00
_cell.angle_gamma   90.00
#
_symmetry.space_group_name_H-M   'P 1'
#
loop_
_entity.id
_entity.type
_entity.pdbx_description
1 polymer ?
#
loop_
_entity_poly.entity_id
_entity_poly.type
_entity_poly.pdbx_seq_one_letter_code
_entity_poly.pdbx_strand_id
1 'polypeptide(L)'
;MKNNQSKSANSTLRLLSAMLVSEGDLTEQKRISKSDMSRLRLAAGSAIMKLAQEPCYHEIITPEQFQLCALVINDECYQVRQIFAQKLHKALVKLLLPLEYMAIFALCAKDPVKERRAHARQCLLKNISIRREYIKQNPMASEKLVSLLPEYVVPYMIHLLAHDPDFTKQQDIDQLRDIKECLWFMLEVLMTKNENNSHAFMKKMTE
;
A
#
# COMPACT_ATOMS: atom_id res chain seq x y z
N MET A 1 24.09 1.66 -20.88
CA MET A 1 23.97 0.90 -19.61
C MET A 1 22.59 0.95 -18.96
N LYS A 2 21.82 2.05 -19.02
CA LYS A 2 20.43 2.13 -18.49
C LYS A 2 19.43 1.11 -19.09
N ASN A 3 19.54 0.80 -20.39
CA ASN A 3 18.59 -0.12 -21.07
C ASN A 3 18.65 -1.59 -20.59
N ASN A 4 19.82 -2.12 -20.21
CA ASN A 4 19.90 -3.52 -19.73
C ASN A 4 19.43 -3.66 -18.29
N GLN A 5 19.65 -2.65 -17.44
CA GLN A 5 19.13 -2.61 -16.07
C GLN A 5 17.60 -2.56 -16.06
N SER A 6 16.99 -1.75 -16.93
CA SER A 6 15.52 -1.69 -17.07
C SER A 6 14.93 -3.03 -17.53
N LYS A 7 15.54 -3.71 -18.52
CA LYS A 7 15.05 -5.03 -18.98
C LYS A 7 15.14 -6.11 -17.90
N SER A 8 16.25 -6.16 -17.16
CA SER A 8 16.45 -7.13 -16.07
C SER A 8 15.46 -6.91 -14.92
N ALA A 9 15.22 -5.65 -14.55
CA ALA A 9 14.28 -5.30 -13.49
C ALA A 9 12.83 -5.61 -13.89
N ASN A 10 12.42 -5.29 -15.12
CA ASN A 10 11.09 -5.64 -15.64
C ASN A 10 10.85 -7.16 -15.64
N SER A 11 11.85 -7.96 -16.03
CA SER A 11 11.75 -9.43 -15.97
C SER A 11 11.52 -9.92 -14.53
N THR A 12 12.25 -9.32 -13.58
CA THR A 12 12.14 -9.66 -12.15
C THR A 12 10.77 -9.27 -11.59
N LEU A 13 10.30 -8.05 -11.86
CA LEU A 13 8.96 -7.60 -11.43
C LEU A 13 7.87 -8.50 -12.00
N ARG A 14 7.95 -8.87 -13.29
CA ARG A 14 6.99 -9.80 -13.90
C ARG A 14 6.99 -11.17 -13.23
N LEU A 15 8.16 -11.70 -12.87
CA LEU A 15 8.28 -12.95 -12.14
C LEU A 15 7.63 -12.87 -10.74
N LEU A 16 7.89 -11.78 -10.00
CA LEU A 16 7.32 -11.56 -8.67
C LEU A 16 5.80 -11.41 -8.75
N SER A 17 5.28 -10.69 -9.75
CA SER A 17 3.84 -10.59 -9.99
C SER A 17 3.23 -11.93 -10.36
N ALA A 18 3.87 -12.73 -11.21
CA ALA A 18 3.40 -14.08 -11.55
C ALA A 18 3.33 -14.99 -10.32
N MET A 19 4.28 -14.87 -9.39
CA MET A 19 4.24 -15.58 -8.11
C MET A 19 3.02 -15.20 -7.26
N LEU A 20 2.61 -13.93 -7.27
CA LEU A 20 1.41 -13.47 -6.56
C LEU A 20 0.12 -13.94 -7.25
N VAL A 21 0.04 -13.86 -8.58
CA VAL A 21 -1.12 -14.31 -9.36
C VAL A 21 -1.34 -15.82 -9.21
N SER A 22 -0.27 -16.62 -9.22
CA SER A 22 -0.30 -18.08 -9.05
C SER A 22 -0.45 -18.53 -7.59
N GLU A 23 -0.78 -17.60 -6.68
CA GLU A 23 -0.92 -17.84 -5.24
C GLU A 23 0.29 -18.50 -4.57
N GLY A 24 1.48 -18.38 -5.16
CA GLY A 24 2.72 -18.98 -4.69
C GLY A 24 3.09 -20.32 -5.34
N ASP A 25 2.30 -20.83 -6.29
CA ASP A 25 2.66 -22.01 -7.11
C ASP A 25 2.94 -21.62 -8.56
N LEU A 26 4.13 -21.08 -8.81
CA LEU A 26 4.57 -20.65 -10.14
C LEU A 26 4.59 -21.78 -11.18
N THR A 27 4.62 -23.05 -10.75
CA THR A 27 4.60 -24.20 -11.66
C THR A 27 3.19 -24.66 -12.00
N GLU A 28 2.19 -24.25 -11.20
CA GLU A 28 0.79 -24.69 -11.26
C GLU A 28 0.60 -26.22 -11.20
N GLN A 29 1.63 -26.95 -10.75
CA GLN A 29 1.60 -28.41 -10.67
C GLN A 29 0.97 -28.93 -9.38
N LYS A 30 0.59 -28.04 -8.45
CA LYS A 30 0.02 -28.38 -7.13
C LYS A 30 0.93 -29.28 -6.30
N ARG A 31 2.25 -29.14 -6.47
CA ARG A 31 3.28 -29.92 -5.76
C ARG A 31 3.87 -29.18 -4.56
N ILE A 32 3.62 -27.88 -4.43
CA ILE A 32 4.11 -27.04 -3.35
C ILE A 32 3.11 -27.06 -2.20
N SER A 33 3.59 -27.14 -0.95
CA SER A 33 2.72 -27.11 0.22
C SER A 33 2.06 -25.73 0.40
N LYS A 34 0.84 -25.68 0.96
CA LYS A 34 0.18 -24.40 1.29
C LYS A 34 1.05 -23.49 2.17
N SER A 35 1.81 -24.10 3.08
CA SER A 35 2.73 -23.36 3.95
C SER A 35 3.82 -22.67 3.15
N ASP A 36 4.42 -23.36 2.16
CA ASP A 36 5.47 -22.77 1.32
C ASP A 36 4.91 -21.76 0.32
N MET A 37 3.72 -22.01 -0.25
CA MET A 37 3.01 -21.04 -1.09
C MET A 37 2.80 -19.71 -0.34
N SER A 38 2.34 -19.76 0.92
CA SER A 38 2.16 -18.54 1.72
C SER A 38 3.47 -17.77 1.94
N ARG A 39 4.60 -18.47 2.16
CA ARG A 39 5.93 -17.86 2.27
C ARG A 39 6.39 -17.25 0.94
N LEU A 40 6.10 -17.90 -0.19
CA LEU A 40 6.43 -17.40 -1.52
C LEU A 40 5.64 -16.13 -1.86
N ARG A 41 4.34 -16.07 -1.52
CA ARG A 41 3.54 -14.84 -1.66
C ARG A 41 4.09 -13.69 -0.81
N LEU A 42 4.40 -13.95 0.45
CA LEU A 42 5.03 -12.96 1.33
C LEU A 42 6.38 -12.49 0.77
N ALA A 43 7.21 -13.40 0.28
CA ALA A 43 8.51 -13.07 -0.30
C ALA A 43 8.36 -12.20 -1.56
N ALA A 44 7.42 -12.54 -2.44
CA ALA A 44 7.16 -11.79 -3.67
C ALA A 44 6.66 -10.37 -3.38
N GLY A 45 5.62 -10.22 -2.56
CA GLY A 45 5.12 -8.90 -2.16
C GLY A 45 6.17 -8.06 -1.41
N SER A 46 6.93 -8.70 -0.51
CA SER A 46 8.03 -8.03 0.20
C SER A 46 9.15 -7.57 -0.75
N ALA A 47 9.43 -8.33 -1.80
CA ALA A 47 10.46 -7.99 -2.79
C ALA A 47 10.01 -6.81 -3.66
N ILE A 48 8.76 -6.80 -4.15
CA ILE A 48 8.21 -5.66 -4.91
C ILE A 48 8.26 -4.39 -4.05
N MET A 49 7.79 -4.45 -2.81
CA MET A 49 7.84 -3.33 -1.86
C MET A 49 9.28 -2.87 -1.56
N LYS A 50 10.25 -3.79 -1.56
CA LYS A 50 11.66 -3.43 -1.38
C LYS A 50 12.22 -2.73 -2.62
N LEU A 51 11.89 -3.20 -3.81
CA LEU A 51 12.29 -2.57 -5.07
C LEU A 51 11.68 -1.16 -5.19
N ALA A 52 10.44 -0.96 -4.75
CA ALA A 52 9.78 0.33 -4.73
C ALA A 52 10.47 1.40 -3.86
N GLN A 53 11.40 1.02 -2.98
CA GLN A 53 12.20 1.98 -2.20
C GLN A 53 13.36 2.58 -3.01
N GLU A 54 13.71 1.98 -4.14
CA GLU A 54 14.75 2.48 -5.05
C GLU A 54 14.07 3.22 -6.23
N PRO A 55 14.33 4.53 -6.43
CA PRO A 55 13.61 5.34 -7.41
C PRO A 55 13.60 4.75 -8.83
N CYS A 56 14.73 4.20 -9.28
CA CYS A 56 14.85 3.63 -10.62
C CYS A 56 14.01 2.37 -10.84
N TYR A 57 13.66 1.64 -9.78
CA TYR A 57 12.75 0.50 -9.86
C TYR A 57 11.30 0.92 -9.60
N HIS A 58 11.08 1.90 -8.73
CA HIS A 58 9.76 2.49 -8.54
C HIS A 58 9.16 3.03 -9.85
N GLU A 59 9.96 3.73 -10.65
CA GLU A 59 9.54 4.28 -11.96
C GLU A 59 9.01 3.24 -12.96
N ILE A 60 9.38 1.96 -12.81
CA ILE A 60 8.97 0.88 -13.73
C ILE A 60 7.92 -0.06 -13.13
N ILE A 61 7.58 0.09 -11.84
CA ILE A 61 6.50 -0.69 -11.23
C ILE A 61 5.18 -0.15 -11.78
N THR A 62 4.40 -1.01 -12.44
CA THR A 62 3.12 -0.58 -13.02
C THR A 62 2.04 -0.46 -11.94
N PRO A 63 0.95 0.31 -12.19
CA PRO A 63 -0.18 0.39 -11.27
C PRO A 63 -0.77 -0.98 -10.91
N GLU A 64 -0.86 -1.90 -11.87
CA GLU A 64 -1.37 -3.26 -11.67
C GLU A 64 -0.45 -4.08 -10.75
N GLN A 65 0.87 -3.93 -10.90
CA GLN A 65 1.85 -4.60 -10.03
C GLN A 65 1.79 -4.04 -8.61
N PHE A 66 1.60 -2.73 -8.46
CA PHE A 66 1.36 -2.09 -7.17
C PHE A 66 0.06 -2.60 -6.52
N GLN A 67 -1.05 -2.62 -7.25
CA GLN A 67 -2.35 -3.10 -6.77
C GLN A 67 -2.26 -4.57 -6.34
N LEU A 68 -1.65 -5.43 -7.15
CA LEU A 68 -1.43 -6.84 -6.80
C LEU A 68 -0.57 -7.00 -5.54
N CYS A 69 0.49 -6.20 -5.39
CA CYS A 69 1.33 -6.18 -4.20
C CYS A 69 0.54 -5.69 -2.96
N ALA A 70 -0.33 -4.70 -3.13
CA ALA A 70 -1.15 -4.16 -2.04
C ALA A 70 -2.07 -5.22 -1.42
N LEU A 71 -2.64 -6.12 -2.23
CA LEU A 71 -3.56 -7.17 -1.78
C LEU A 71 -2.92 -8.18 -0.81
N VAL A 72 -1.58 -8.28 -0.76
CA VAL A 72 -0.86 -9.13 0.21
C VAL A 72 -1.16 -8.74 1.66
N ILE A 73 -1.59 -7.50 1.90
CA ILE A 73 -2.06 -7.04 3.22
C ILE A 73 -3.30 -7.80 3.72
N ASN A 74 -4.07 -8.40 2.81
CA ASN A 74 -5.30 -9.16 3.03
C ASN A 74 -5.15 -10.66 2.69
N ASP A 75 -3.93 -11.18 2.62
CA ASP A 75 -3.65 -12.62 2.40
C ASP A 75 -4.43 -13.53 3.37
N GLU A 76 -4.86 -14.71 2.89
CA GLU A 76 -5.53 -15.73 3.71
C GLU A 76 -4.71 -16.11 4.96
N CYS A 77 -3.38 -16.11 4.86
CA CYS A 77 -2.48 -16.47 5.94
C CYS A 77 -2.22 -15.25 6.85
N TYR A 78 -2.61 -15.39 8.11
CA TYR A 78 -2.41 -14.35 9.14
C TYR A 78 -0.96 -13.85 9.21
N GLN A 79 0.01 -14.77 9.18
CA GLN A 79 1.43 -14.45 9.28
C GLN A 79 1.91 -13.62 8.08
N VAL A 80 1.38 -13.89 6.88
CA VAL A 80 1.70 -13.11 5.68
C VAL A 80 1.20 -11.67 5.85
N ARG A 81 -0.07 -11.49 6.21
CA ARG A 81 -0.65 -10.16 6.49
C ARG A 81 0.13 -9.41 7.55
N GLN A 82 0.48 -10.09 8.63
CA GLN A 82 1.19 -9.51 9.76
C GLN A 82 2.59 -9.01 9.37
N ILE A 83 3.40 -9.89 8.77
CA ILE A 83 4.80 -9.56 8.41
C ILE A 83 4.84 -8.52 7.28
N PHE A 84 3.94 -8.62 6.30
CA PHE A 84 3.84 -7.64 5.22
C PHE A 84 3.52 -6.24 5.75
N ALA A 85 2.52 -6.11 6.63
CA ALA A 85 2.19 -4.82 7.27
C ALA A 85 3.35 -4.23 8.09
N GLN A 86 4.11 -5.08 8.80
CA GLN A 86 5.29 -4.62 9.54
C GLN A 86 6.38 -4.08 8.62
N LYS A 87 6.62 -4.73 7.47
CA LYS A 87 7.57 -4.26 6.46
C LYS A 87 7.11 -2.94 5.83
N LEU A 88 5.82 -2.86 5.48
CA LEU A 88 5.19 -1.64 4.96
C LEU A 88 5.38 -0.48 5.93
N HIS A 89 4.98 -0.67 7.19
CA HIS A 89 5.14 0.33 8.24
C HIS A 89 6.59 0.77 8.38
N LYS A 90 7.52 -0.20 8.50
CA LYS A 90 8.95 0.07 8.69
C LYS A 90 9.56 0.88 7.54
N ALA A 91 9.16 0.62 6.30
CA ALA A 91 9.67 1.35 5.14
C ALA A 91 9.08 2.77 5.06
N LEU A 92 7.78 2.92 5.36
CA LEU A 92 7.11 4.22 5.36
C LEU A 92 7.61 5.16 6.47
N VAL A 93 7.90 4.66 7.69
CA VAL A 93 8.42 5.51 8.78
C VAL A 93 9.86 5.95 8.56
N LYS A 94 10.61 5.22 7.73
CA LYS A 94 11.94 5.62 7.27
C LYS A 94 11.90 6.61 6.10
N LEU A 95 10.71 6.96 5.60
CA LEU A 95 10.51 7.80 4.42
C LEU A 95 11.21 7.25 3.16
N LEU A 96 11.41 5.93 3.09
CA LEU A 96 12.04 5.27 1.93
C LEU A 96 11.00 4.81 0.90
N LEU A 97 9.79 4.51 1.35
CA LEU A 97 8.72 4.04 0.48
C LEU A 97 7.87 5.23 0.01
N PRO A 98 7.52 5.30 -1.29
CA PRO A 98 6.65 6.33 -1.83
C PRO A 98 5.30 6.43 -1.10
N LEU A 99 4.68 7.62 -1.14
CA LEU A 99 3.51 7.95 -0.33
C LEU A 99 2.29 7.08 -0.68
N GLU A 100 2.14 6.68 -1.94
CA GLU A 100 1.02 5.86 -2.41
C GLU A 100 0.94 4.50 -1.71
N TYR A 101 2.06 3.95 -1.25
CA TYR A 101 2.05 2.70 -0.48
C TYR A 101 1.40 2.87 0.89
N MET A 102 1.28 4.09 1.41
CA MET A 102 0.50 4.36 2.62
C MET A 102 -0.99 4.09 2.41
N ALA A 103 -1.50 4.15 1.17
CA ALA A 103 -2.89 3.82 0.84
C ALA A 103 -3.24 2.35 1.12
N ILE A 104 -2.26 1.45 1.16
CA ILE A 104 -2.45 0.03 1.46
C ILE A 104 -3.07 -0.18 2.86
N PHE A 105 -2.84 0.75 3.80
CA PHE A 105 -3.48 0.69 5.12
C PHE A 105 -5.01 0.80 5.05
N ALA A 106 -5.60 1.36 3.99
CA ALA A 106 -7.05 1.41 3.81
C ALA A 106 -7.66 -0.01 3.76
N LEU A 107 -6.97 -0.94 3.07
CA LEU A 107 -7.40 -2.33 2.91
C LEU A 107 -7.42 -3.10 4.23
N CYS A 108 -6.68 -2.64 5.25
CA CYS A 108 -6.70 -3.26 6.58
C CYS A 108 -8.07 -3.14 7.26
N ALA A 109 -8.97 -2.26 6.81
CA ALA A 109 -10.34 -2.19 7.31
C ALA A 109 -11.09 -3.53 7.14
N LYS A 110 -10.73 -4.31 6.11
CA LYS A 110 -11.26 -5.64 5.81
C LYS A 110 -10.65 -6.76 6.65
N ASP A 111 -9.62 -6.48 7.46
CA ASP A 111 -8.95 -7.51 8.25
C ASP A 111 -9.89 -8.07 9.34
N PRO A 112 -10.15 -9.40 9.36
CA PRO A 112 -11.09 -9.99 10.31
C PRO A 112 -10.60 -9.88 11.76
N VAL A 113 -9.30 -9.69 11.98
CA VAL A 113 -8.70 -9.63 13.32
C VAL A 113 -8.71 -8.19 13.84
N LYS A 114 -9.35 -7.96 14.99
CA LYS A 114 -9.49 -6.62 15.58
C LYS A 114 -8.14 -5.98 15.93
N GLU A 115 -7.22 -6.78 16.47
CA GLU A 115 -5.87 -6.38 16.86
C GLU A 115 -5.06 -5.90 15.64
N ARG A 116 -5.30 -6.50 14.48
CA ARG A 116 -4.65 -6.10 13.22
C ARG A 116 -5.14 -4.73 12.74
N ARG A 117 -6.45 -4.49 12.77
CA ARG A 117 -7.05 -3.18 12.49
C ARG A 117 -6.51 -2.11 13.43
N ALA A 118 -6.47 -2.39 14.73
CA ALA A 118 -5.90 -1.47 15.73
C ALA A 118 -4.42 -1.17 15.46
N HIS A 119 -3.62 -2.19 15.17
CA HIS A 119 -2.19 -2.02 14.85
C HIS A 119 -1.98 -1.19 13.57
N ALA A 120 -2.75 -1.45 12.51
CA ALA A 120 -2.68 -0.69 11.27
C ALA A 120 -3.02 0.81 11.48
N ARG A 121 -4.04 1.12 12.30
CA ARG A 121 -4.35 2.51 12.70
C ARG A 121 -3.18 3.17 13.43
N GLN A 122 -2.54 2.46 14.36
CA GLN A 122 -1.36 2.98 15.07
C GLN A 122 -0.18 3.24 14.10
N CYS A 123 0.07 2.33 13.16
CA CYS A 123 1.09 2.47 12.13
C CYS A 123 0.82 3.69 11.22
N LEU A 124 -0.43 3.90 10.83
CA LEU A 124 -0.86 5.06 10.04
C LEU A 124 -0.64 6.36 10.80
N LEU A 125 -1.12 6.45 12.04
CA LEU A 125 -0.96 7.63 12.90
C LEU A 125 0.52 8.00 13.07
N LYS A 126 1.39 7.00 13.30
CA LYS A 126 2.84 7.21 13.43
C LYS A 126 3.46 7.73 12.13
N ASN A 127 3.04 7.20 10.98
CA ASN A 127 3.53 7.66 9.67
C ASN A 127 3.15 9.12 9.38
N ILE A 128 1.91 9.49 9.66
CA ILE A 128 1.41 10.87 9.53
C ILE A 128 2.22 11.81 10.43
N SER A 129 2.39 11.43 11.70
CA SER A 129 3.14 12.23 12.68
C SER A 129 4.60 12.45 12.25
N ILE A 130 5.30 11.41 11.80
CA ILE A 130 6.70 11.52 11.35
C ILE A 130 6.81 12.45 10.14
N ARG A 131 5.93 12.29 9.15
CA ARG A 131 5.93 13.13 7.94
C ARG A 131 5.67 14.60 8.26
N ARG A 132 4.67 14.90 9.08
CA ARG A 132 4.36 16.27 9.51
C ARG A 132 5.52 16.90 10.29
N GLU A 133 6.14 16.15 11.20
CA GLU A 133 7.31 16.63 11.94
C GLU A 133 8.51 16.87 11.02
N TYR A 134 8.76 15.96 10.07
CA TYR A 134 9.82 16.12 9.08
C TYR A 134 9.63 17.39 8.24
N ILE A 135 8.41 17.64 7.75
CA ILE A 135 8.10 18.86 6.98
C ILE A 135 8.34 20.11 7.82
N LYS A 136 7.94 20.11 9.10
CA LYS A 136 8.13 21.23 10.02
C LYS A 136 9.61 21.53 10.30
N GLN A 137 10.44 20.50 10.44
CA GLN A 137 11.86 20.63 10.78
C GLN A 137 12.76 20.93 9.57
N ASN A 138 12.30 20.64 8.35
CA ASN A 138 13.13 20.74 7.14
C ASN A 138 12.53 21.73 6.14
N PRO A 139 13.01 22.98 6.07
CA PRO A 139 12.49 24.01 5.16
C PRO A 139 12.52 23.60 3.67
N MET A 140 13.49 22.77 3.27
CA MET A 140 13.59 22.22 1.90
C MET A 140 12.52 21.15 1.58
N ALA A 141 11.73 20.71 2.56
CA ALA A 141 10.65 19.76 2.33
C ALA A 141 9.49 20.36 1.51
N SER A 142 9.43 21.70 1.39
CA SER A 142 8.44 22.40 0.57
C SER A 142 8.47 21.95 -0.90
N GLU A 143 9.65 21.64 -1.44
CA GLU A 143 9.84 21.14 -2.80
C GLU A 143 9.36 19.69 -2.98
N LYS A 144 9.11 18.97 -1.88
CA LYS A 144 8.73 17.56 -1.84
C LYS A 144 7.38 17.33 -1.16
N LEU A 145 6.53 18.36 -1.08
CA LEU A 145 5.23 18.24 -0.39
C LEU A 145 4.36 17.12 -0.97
N VAL A 146 4.36 16.93 -2.28
CA VAL A 146 3.58 15.85 -2.93
C VAL A 146 3.96 14.47 -2.40
N SER A 147 5.23 14.22 -2.10
CA SER A 147 5.72 12.93 -1.61
C SER A 147 5.73 12.81 -0.08
N LEU A 148 5.58 13.92 0.65
CA LEU A 148 5.70 13.95 2.11
C LEU A 148 4.40 14.28 2.83
N LEU A 149 3.57 15.17 2.29
CA LEU A 149 2.36 15.65 2.97
C LEU A 149 1.30 14.52 2.98
N PRO A 150 0.88 14.02 4.16
CA PRO A 150 0.06 12.81 4.24
C PRO A 150 -1.27 12.88 3.49
N GLU A 151 -1.86 14.06 3.35
CA GLU A 151 -3.13 14.30 2.67
C GLU A 151 -3.10 13.86 1.20
N TYR A 152 -1.93 13.89 0.53
CA TYR A 152 -1.78 13.39 -0.84
C TYR A 152 -1.97 11.87 -0.97
N VAL A 153 -2.13 11.12 0.13
CA VAL A 153 -2.51 9.70 0.07
C VAL A 153 -3.94 9.51 -0.44
N VAL A 154 -4.81 10.51 -0.33
CA VAL A 154 -6.25 10.38 -0.62
C VAL A 154 -6.53 9.95 -2.07
N PRO A 155 -5.95 10.57 -3.11
CA PRO A 155 -6.13 10.10 -4.49
C PRO A 155 -5.66 8.66 -4.71
N TYR A 156 -4.52 8.27 -4.11
CA TYR A 156 -4.00 6.90 -4.23
C TYR A 156 -4.90 5.88 -3.55
N MET A 157 -5.46 6.21 -2.39
CA MET A 157 -6.45 5.40 -1.70
C MET A 157 -7.71 5.21 -2.54
N ILE A 158 -8.27 6.29 -3.10
CA ILE A 158 -9.45 6.21 -3.96
C ILE A 158 -9.16 5.34 -5.18
N HIS A 159 -8.02 5.56 -5.85
CA HIS A 159 -7.62 4.77 -7.00
C HIS A 159 -7.43 3.28 -6.66
N LEU A 160 -6.79 2.97 -5.52
CA LEU A 160 -6.59 1.59 -5.07
C LEU A 160 -7.94 0.90 -4.80
N LEU A 161 -8.86 1.58 -4.09
CA LEU A 161 -10.17 1.05 -3.74
C LEU A 161 -11.10 0.90 -4.95
N ALA A 162 -11.02 1.81 -5.93
CA ALA A 162 -11.78 1.73 -7.17
C ALA A 162 -11.38 0.52 -8.04
N HIS A 163 -10.18 -0.02 -7.84
CA HIS A 163 -9.65 -1.21 -8.53
C HIS A 163 -9.55 -2.43 -7.60
N ASP A 164 -10.18 -2.38 -6.43
CA ASP A 164 -10.20 -3.50 -5.51
C ASP A 164 -10.98 -4.68 -6.16
N PRO A 165 -10.45 -5.92 -6.16
CA PRO A 165 -11.10 -7.05 -6.81
C PRO A 165 -12.50 -7.39 -6.26
N ASP A 166 -12.80 -7.01 -5.02
CA ASP A 166 -14.12 -7.22 -4.42
C ASP A 166 -15.14 -6.17 -4.90
N PHE A 167 -14.68 -5.03 -5.43
CA PHE A 167 -15.54 -3.95 -5.92
C PHE A 167 -15.87 -4.11 -7.41
N THR A 168 -16.78 -5.03 -7.69
CA THR A 168 -17.17 -5.42 -9.05
C THR A 168 -18.44 -4.74 -9.56
N LYS A 169 -19.31 -4.28 -8.66
CA LYS A 169 -20.62 -3.70 -8.98
C LYS A 169 -20.74 -2.31 -8.38
N GLN A 170 -20.64 -1.28 -9.22
CA GLN A 170 -20.57 0.12 -8.81
C GLN A 170 -21.81 0.63 -8.03
N GLN A 171 -22.96 -0.03 -8.18
CA GLN A 171 -24.22 0.33 -7.52
C GLN A 171 -24.63 -0.64 -6.41
N ASP A 172 -23.79 -1.63 -6.11
CA ASP A 172 -24.05 -2.57 -5.02
C ASP A 172 -23.81 -1.89 -3.67
N ILE A 173 -24.85 -1.87 -2.83
CA ILE A 173 -24.84 -1.12 -1.57
C ILE A 173 -23.86 -1.74 -0.57
N ASP A 174 -23.73 -3.06 -0.55
CA ASP A 174 -22.85 -3.74 0.40
C ASP A 174 -21.39 -3.54 0.01
N GLN A 175 -21.06 -3.63 -1.28
CA GLN A 175 -19.70 -3.30 -1.74
C GLN A 175 -19.36 -1.82 -1.50
N LEU A 176 -20.29 -0.89 -1.75
CA LEU A 176 -20.08 0.53 -1.43
C LEU A 176 -19.90 0.79 0.07
N ARG A 177 -20.56 0.00 0.93
CA ARG A 177 -20.35 0.06 2.38
C ARG A 177 -18.93 -0.38 2.74
N ASP A 178 -18.42 -1.44 2.14
CA ASP A 178 -17.04 -1.90 2.36
C ASP A 178 -16.01 -0.86 1.90
N ILE A 179 -16.22 -0.23 0.73
CA ILE A 179 -15.38 0.88 0.26
C ILE A 179 -15.43 2.05 1.24
N LYS A 180 -16.62 2.44 1.72
CA LYS A 180 -16.78 3.50 2.72
C LYS A 180 -15.98 3.20 3.99
N GLU A 181 -16.04 1.98 4.51
CA GLU A 181 -15.29 1.60 5.71
C GLU A 181 -13.78 1.68 5.49
N CYS A 182 -13.29 1.29 4.31
CA CYS A 182 -11.87 1.44 3.94
C CYS A 182 -11.44 2.92 3.84
N LEU A 183 -12.25 3.77 3.21
CA LEU A 183 -12.02 5.22 3.14
C LEU A 183 -11.99 5.83 4.55
N TRP A 184 -13.00 5.50 5.36
CA TRP A 184 -13.15 6.02 6.72
C TRP A 184 -11.97 5.63 7.61
N PHE A 185 -11.48 4.38 7.47
CA PHE A 185 -10.33 3.88 8.21
C PHE A 185 -9.08 4.79 8.08
N MET A 186 -8.85 5.36 6.90
CA MET A 186 -7.76 6.30 6.66
C MET A 186 -8.12 7.74 7.04
N LEU A 187 -9.29 8.20 6.59
CA LEU A 187 -9.72 9.60 6.76
C LEU A 187 -9.87 9.98 8.23
N GLU A 188 -10.41 9.08 9.07
CA GLU A 188 -10.54 9.31 10.51
C GLU A 188 -9.20 9.69 11.15
N VAL A 189 -8.11 9.01 10.76
CA VAL A 189 -6.76 9.26 11.28
C VAL A 189 -6.14 10.52 10.65
N LEU A 190 -6.29 10.73 9.34
CA LEU A 190 -5.79 11.93 8.65
C LEU A 190 -6.43 13.22 9.19
N MET A 191 -7.73 13.15 9.47
CA MET A 191 -8.56 14.27 9.89
C MET A 191 -8.51 14.54 11.40
N THR A 192 -7.86 13.69 12.20
CA THR A 192 -7.79 13.82 13.67
C THR A 192 -7.27 15.21 14.11
N LYS A 193 -6.38 15.83 13.33
CA LYS A 193 -5.93 17.20 13.53
C LYS A 193 -6.32 18.05 12.32
N ASN A 194 -7.20 19.02 12.51
CA ASN A 194 -7.53 20.02 11.49
C ASN A 194 -6.54 21.20 11.54
N GLU A 195 -5.28 20.92 11.24
CA GLU A 195 -4.24 21.95 11.11
C GLU A 195 -4.14 22.39 9.64
N ASN A 196 -3.81 23.67 9.39
CA ASN A 196 -3.47 24.24 8.08
C ASN A 196 -4.51 23.98 6.96
N ASN A 197 -5.81 24.03 7.26
CA ASN A 197 -6.89 23.78 6.28
C ASN A 197 -6.82 22.40 5.59
N SER A 198 -6.23 21.39 6.24
CA SER A 198 -6.09 20.02 5.72
C SER A 198 -7.41 19.43 5.21
N HIS A 199 -8.53 19.68 5.89
CA HIS A 199 -9.86 19.19 5.47
C HIS A 199 -10.30 19.80 4.13
N ALA A 200 -10.14 21.12 3.97
CA ALA A 200 -10.47 21.80 2.72
C ALA A 200 -9.55 21.36 1.58
N PHE A 201 -8.27 21.13 1.87
CA PHE A 201 -7.31 20.61 0.92
C PHE A 201 -7.68 19.20 0.42
N MET A 202 -8.02 18.28 1.34
CA MET A 202 -8.48 16.93 0.97
C MET A 202 -9.76 16.98 0.15
N LYS A 203 -10.74 17.81 0.55
CA LYS A 203 -11.96 18.03 -0.23
C LYS A 203 -11.62 18.50 -1.65
N LYS A 204 -10.69 19.45 -1.80
CA LYS A 204 -10.31 19.99 -3.11
C LYS A 204 -9.66 18.96 -4.02
N MET A 205 -8.96 17.96 -3.47
CA MET A 205 -8.40 16.85 -4.26
C MET A 205 -9.46 15.87 -4.78
N THR A 206 -10.68 15.89 -4.22
CA THR A 206 -11.78 14.99 -4.59
C THR A 206 -12.88 15.67 -5.41
N GLU A 207 -12.78 16.98 -5.64
CA GLU A 207 -13.66 17.76 -6.53
C GLU A 207 -13.20 17.64 -7.99
#